data_AF-A0A2N2CXX2-F1
#
_entry.id   AF-A0A2N2CXX2-F1
#
_cell.length_a   1.000
_cell.length_b   1.000
_cell.length_c   1.000
_cell.angle_alpha   90.00
_cell.angle_beta   90.00
_cell.angle_gamma   90.00
#
_symmetry.space_group_name_H-M   'P 1'
#
loop_
_entity.id
_entity.type
_entity.pdbx_description
1 polymer ?
#
loop_
_entity_poly.entity_id
_entity_poly.type
_entity_poly.pdbx_seq_one_letter_code
_entity_poly.pdbx_strand_id
1 'polypeptide(L)'
;MRIFYNPQIDPEKGNKMKTSIFRSITGRLLILLLLLSMIFSTSVFAAVDSNSNEASNDPTIDTQATGDIGVQYRGHVQNKGDVPLPVGNFVTGPNELGSRSEGLRLEGLRIELTGAVPSGAGISYEVHVQNKGWMGTVQNGDFAGTTGAGLRIEAIKINLTGLDGYEVYYRGHVQNKGNIPDVDNTWGWVKNGAELGTTGESLRLESIEIKIVKTETYTALGDSIAYGMSATPGSGYVNLFYNDLKGISGNEDLTLVNLGVPGYASSQLLNQLQNDPATIAALSKAKVITVSVGGNNILAPVIASLAVAFQLDPASPTFAADLAAALTQPGAQDIITAALPTIQTNVTASVTQFGTDWPQIVATIKTLAPQADIVVTTLYDPISSQDPLFAVFDPAIQTINTVIKTPGAGYKVADVYTAFATYQGSEPLVNFNWYIGNLDPHPTTAGHELIYQCHLNAGFID
;
A
#
# COMPACT_ATOMS: atom_id res chain seq x y z
N MET A 1 7.15 61.79 -5.52
CA MET A 1 8.57 61.41 -5.71
C MET A 1 8.61 59.92 -6.02
N ARG A 2 8.48 59.57 -7.29
CA ARG A 2 8.53 58.20 -7.84
C ARG A 2 9.85 58.11 -8.60
N ILE A 3 10.67 57.11 -8.31
CA ILE A 3 11.89 56.82 -9.08
C ILE A 3 11.60 55.57 -9.89
N PHE A 4 11.52 55.74 -11.21
CA PHE A 4 11.48 54.66 -12.20
C PHE A 4 12.92 54.33 -12.60
N TYR A 5 13.25 53.05 -12.64
CA TYR A 5 14.49 52.55 -13.23
C TYR A 5 14.20 51.96 -14.61
N ASN A 6 14.93 52.45 -15.61
CA ASN A 6 15.03 51.95 -16.98
C ASN A 6 16.44 51.39 -17.14
N PRO A 7 16.65 50.32 -17.93
CA PRO A 7 17.58 50.51 -19.03
C PRO A 7 17.21 49.76 -20.33
N GLN A 8 17.10 50.56 -21.38
CA GLN A 8 17.85 50.53 -22.65
C GLN A 8 18.28 49.18 -23.25
N ILE A 9 17.88 49.02 -24.51
CA ILE A 9 18.33 48.09 -25.56
C ILE A 9 19.48 48.75 -26.33
N ASP A 10 20.55 48.01 -26.68
CA ASP A 10 21.24 48.12 -27.98
C ASP A 10 22.20 46.91 -28.23
N PRO A 11 22.66 46.62 -29.47
CA PRO A 11 22.51 45.31 -30.09
C PRO A 11 23.76 44.82 -30.85
N GLU A 12 24.33 43.66 -30.54
CA GLU A 12 25.30 43.05 -31.47
C GLU A 12 24.91 41.63 -31.85
N LYS A 13 24.65 41.48 -33.15
CA LYS A 13 24.46 40.24 -33.88
C LYS A 13 25.79 39.51 -34.01
N GLY A 14 25.70 38.18 -33.84
CA GLY A 14 26.46 37.22 -34.63
C GLY A 14 27.38 36.33 -33.81
N ASN A 15 27.00 35.08 -33.57
CA ASN A 15 27.18 34.00 -34.52
C ASN A 15 26.55 32.70 -33.97
N LYS A 16 26.04 31.88 -34.88
CA LYS A 16 25.46 30.57 -34.60
C LYS A 16 26.56 29.60 -34.15
N MET A 17 26.35 28.90 -33.04
CA MET A 17 26.88 27.55 -32.88
C MET A 17 25.87 26.66 -32.15
N LYS A 18 25.56 25.54 -32.80
CA LYS A 18 24.77 24.42 -32.29
C LYS A 18 25.47 23.86 -31.04
N THR A 19 24.78 23.82 -29.91
CA THR A 19 25.14 22.91 -28.81
C THR A 19 24.09 21.82 -28.74
N SER A 20 24.43 20.71 -29.38
CA SER A 20 23.71 19.45 -29.41
C SER A 20 23.77 18.75 -28.05
N ILE A 21 22.62 18.24 -27.62
CA ILE A 21 22.40 16.85 -27.21
C ILE A 21 23.60 16.18 -26.50
N PHE A 22 23.83 16.55 -25.23
CA PHE A 22 24.53 15.70 -24.26
C PHE A 22 23.91 15.96 -22.88
N ARG A 23 22.66 15.51 -22.68
CA ARG A 23 22.17 15.19 -21.34
C ARG A 23 22.44 13.71 -21.15
N SER A 24 23.26 13.43 -20.15
CA SER A 24 24.16 12.29 -20.03
C SER A 24 23.48 10.93 -19.89
N ILE A 25 24.00 9.96 -20.65
CA ILE A 25 23.80 8.50 -20.57
C ILE A 25 23.93 7.95 -19.13
N THR A 26 24.66 8.65 -18.26
CA THR A 26 25.01 8.26 -16.89
C THR A 26 23.81 8.06 -15.94
N GLY A 27 22.71 8.80 -16.13
CA GLY A 27 21.51 8.64 -15.28
C GLY A 27 20.65 7.41 -15.62
N ARG A 28 20.73 6.94 -16.88
CA ARG A 28 19.94 5.81 -17.39
C ARG A 28 20.62 4.46 -17.13
N LEU A 29 21.95 4.46 -17.04
CA LEU A 29 22.77 3.30 -16.66
C LEU A 29 22.59 2.89 -15.18
N LEU A 30 22.33 3.85 -14.29
CA LEU A 30 22.21 3.62 -12.85
C LEU A 30 20.99 2.75 -12.48
N ILE A 31 19.91 2.83 -13.26
CA ILE A 31 18.67 2.06 -13.05
C ILE A 31 18.86 0.59 -13.44
N LEU A 32 19.59 0.33 -14.54
CA LEU A 32 19.99 -1.02 -14.94
C LEU A 32 21.00 -1.64 -13.95
N LEU A 33 21.90 -0.82 -13.39
CA LEU A 33 22.89 -1.23 -12.37
C LEU A 33 22.24 -1.69 -11.05
N LEU A 34 21.13 -1.07 -10.62
CA LEU A 34 20.39 -1.49 -9.43
C LEU A 34 19.72 -2.86 -9.62
N LEU A 35 19.15 -3.12 -10.80
CA LEU A 35 18.53 -4.41 -11.16
C LEU A 35 19.54 -5.57 -11.12
N LEU A 36 20.76 -5.35 -11.58
CA LEU A 36 21.77 -6.41 -11.73
C LEU A 36 22.43 -6.83 -10.42
N SER A 37 22.48 -5.94 -9.43
CA SER A 37 23.08 -6.22 -8.12
C SER A 37 22.27 -7.19 -7.23
N MET A 38 21.00 -7.43 -7.53
CA MET A 38 20.07 -8.19 -6.67
C MET A 38 19.73 -9.61 -7.19
N ILE A 39 20.26 -10.02 -8.34
CA ILE A 39 19.88 -11.29 -9.01
C ILE A 39 20.59 -12.53 -8.41
N PHE A 40 21.57 -12.37 -7.50
CA PHE A 40 22.48 -13.46 -7.10
C PHE A 40 22.52 -13.80 -5.60
N SER A 41 21.37 -13.93 -4.92
CA SER A 41 21.31 -14.54 -3.58
C SER A 41 20.46 -15.81 -3.58
N THR A 42 21.09 -16.97 -3.43
CA THR A 42 20.43 -18.28 -3.36
C THR A 42 20.21 -18.73 -1.90
N SER A 43 19.04 -19.34 -1.62
CA SER A 43 18.74 -19.99 -0.34
C SER A 43 18.18 -21.40 -0.58
N VAL A 44 18.71 -22.37 0.17
CA VAL A 44 18.41 -23.81 0.10
C VAL A 44 17.54 -24.26 1.29
N PHE A 45 16.68 -25.25 1.02
CA PHE A 45 15.56 -25.81 1.80
C PHE A 45 15.86 -26.52 3.13
N ALA A 46 14.81 -26.62 3.96
CA ALA A 46 14.44 -27.84 4.70
C ALA A 46 12.91 -27.88 4.95
N ALA A 47 12.26 -29.01 4.66
CA ALA A 47 10.83 -29.26 4.80
C ALA A 47 10.50 -30.03 6.10
N VAL A 48 9.33 -29.80 6.70
CA VAL A 48 8.74 -30.62 7.76
C VAL A 48 7.25 -30.87 7.49
N ASP A 49 6.87 -32.12 7.73
CA ASP A 49 5.63 -32.81 7.39
C ASP A 49 4.48 -32.58 8.40
N SER A 50 3.24 -32.81 7.96
CA SER A 50 1.99 -32.49 8.65
C SER A 50 1.17 -33.72 9.08
N ASN A 51 0.39 -33.61 10.17
CA ASN A 51 -0.87 -34.34 10.49
C ASN A 51 -1.44 -33.68 11.79
N SER A 52 -2.75 -33.54 12.07
CA SER A 52 -3.93 -34.37 11.83
C SER A 52 -5.27 -33.63 12.05
N ASN A 53 -6.34 -34.18 11.47
CA ASN A 53 -7.78 -33.89 11.51
C ASN A 53 -8.44 -33.72 12.92
N GLU A 54 -9.55 -32.97 13.06
CA GLU A 54 -10.96 -33.43 12.91
C GLU A 54 -11.99 -32.33 13.31
N ALA A 55 -13.24 -32.53 12.88
CA ALA A 55 -14.38 -31.61 12.82
C ALA A 55 -15.30 -31.63 14.06
N SER A 56 -16.19 -30.63 14.22
CA SER A 56 -17.66 -30.82 14.16
C SER A 56 -18.51 -29.61 14.66
N ASN A 57 -19.45 -29.20 13.80
CA ASN A 57 -20.89 -28.86 13.99
C ASN A 57 -21.42 -27.72 14.91
N ASP A 58 -22.09 -26.79 14.22
CA ASP A 58 -23.17 -25.79 14.50
C ASP A 58 -24.44 -26.43 15.18
N PRO A 59 -25.52 -25.73 15.69
CA PRO A 59 -26.02 -24.38 15.33
C PRO A 59 -26.65 -23.49 16.42
N THR A 60 -26.89 -22.20 16.11
CA THR A 60 -28.16 -21.47 16.38
C THR A 60 -28.18 -20.02 15.88
N ILE A 61 -29.38 -19.59 15.49
CA ILE A 61 -29.78 -18.38 14.75
C ILE A 61 -30.09 -17.21 15.71
N ASP A 62 -29.70 -15.99 15.32
CA ASP A 62 -30.53 -14.77 15.26
C ASP A 62 -29.93 -13.51 15.90
N THR A 63 -29.58 -12.55 15.04
CA THR A 63 -29.99 -11.13 15.01
C THR A 63 -28.84 -10.31 14.43
N GLN A 64 -29.14 -9.50 13.43
CA GLN A 64 -28.21 -8.71 12.61
C GLN A 64 -27.29 -7.81 13.46
N ALA A 65 -26.17 -8.36 13.92
CA ALA A 65 -24.98 -7.63 14.30
C ALA A 65 -24.10 -7.55 13.05
N THR A 66 -23.76 -6.35 12.60
CA THR A 66 -22.61 -6.19 11.73
C THR A 66 -21.41 -6.76 12.48
N GLY A 67 -20.75 -7.78 11.93
CA GLY A 67 -19.67 -8.53 12.60
C GLY A 67 -18.43 -7.71 12.98
N ASP A 68 -18.43 -6.41 12.69
CA ASP A 68 -17.33 -5.50 12.95
C ASP A 68 -17.31 -5.02 14.40
N ILE A 69 -16.10 -4.89 14.94
CA ILE A 69 -15.88 -4.43 16.31
C ILE A 69 -16.26 -2.95 16.42
N GLY A 70 -17.17 -2.67 17.35
CA GLY A 70 -17.65 -1.32 17.66
C GLY A 70 -17.34 -0.91 19.10
N VAL A 71 -17.91 0.23 19.50
CA VAL A 71 -17.83 0.73 20.87
C VAL A 71 -19.19 1.30 21.28
N GLN A 72 -19.54 1.11 22.55
CA GLN A 72 -20.68 1.75 23.16
C GLN A 72 -20.30 2.36 24.51
N TYR A 73 -21.01 3.42 24.88
CA TYR A 73 -20.68 4.18 26.08
C TYR A 73 -21.89 4.87 26.71
N ARG A 74 -21.81 5.05 28.02
CA ARG A 74 -22.79 5.75 28.84
C ARG A 74 -22.07 6.52 29.93
N GLY A 75 -22.73 7.48 30.56
CA GLY A 75 -22.06 8.33 31.53
C GLY A 75 -23.01 9.04 32.47
N HIS A 76 -22.41 9.71 33.46
CA HIS A 76 -23.13 10.55 34.40
C HIS A 76 -22.95 12.02 34.00
N VAL A 77 -24.06 12.72 33.77
CA VAL A 77 -24.08 14.14 33.41
C VAL A 77 -24.70 14.94 34.55
N GLN A 78 -24.08 16.06 34.90
CA GLN A 78 -24.58 16.97 35.91
C GLN A 78 -26.07 17.28 35.69
N ASN A 79 -26.86 17.21 36.77
CA ASN A 79 -28.30 17.47 36.79
C ASN A 79 -29.18 16.54 35.93
N LYS A 80 -28.60 15.62 35.15
CA LYS A 80 -29.31 14.61 34.36
C LYS A 80 -29.20 13.21 34.94
N GLY A 81 -28.13 12.94 35.69
CA GLY A 81 -27.83 11.61 36.19
C GLY A 81 -27.20 10.74 35.11
N ASP A 82 -27.44 9.43 35.22
CA ASP A 82 -26.94 8.45 34.25
C ASP A 82 -27.72 8.53 32.93
N VAL A 83 -26.98 8.67 31.83
CA VAL A 83 -27.48 8.81 30.47
C VAL A 83 -26.76 7.83 29.53
N PRO A 84 -27.41 7.34 28.46
CA PRO A 84 -28.77 7.68 28.02
C PRO A 84 -29.87 7.03 28.87
N LEU A 85 -31.07 7.62 28.83
CA LEU A 85 -32.27 7.04 29.44
C LEU A 85 -32.96 6.06 28.47
N PRO A 86 -33.67 5.02 28.97
CA PRO A 86 -33.68 4.55 30.36
C PRO A 86 -32.30 4.18 30.90
N VAL A 87 -32.07 4.42 32.20
CA VAL A 87 -30.79 4.12 32.86
C VAL A 87 -30.41 2.68 32.60
N GLY A 88 -29.18 2.46 32.15
CA GLY A 88 -28.71 1.15 31.73
C GLY A 88 -28.36 1.07 30.25
N ASN A 89 -28.97 1.92 29.43
CA ASN A 89 -28.70 1.97 28.00
C ASN A 89 -27.32 2.56 27.67
N PHE A 90 -26.91 2.38 26.42
CA PHE A 90 -25.68 2.89 25.87
C PHE A 90 -25.95 3.72 24.62
N VAL A 91 -25.07 4.70 24.38
CA VAL A 91 -24.90 5.32 23.09
C VAL A 91 -23.92 4.46 22.30
N THR A 92 -24.26 4.13 21.05
CA THR A 92 -23.33 3.43 20.13
C THR A 92 -22.48 4.47 19.41
N GLY A 93 -21.15 4.26 19.41
CA GLY A 93 -20.22 5.11 18.68
C GLY A 93 -20.52 5.16 17.18
N PRO A 94 -20.30 6.30 16.49
CA PRO A 94 -19.72 7.56 16.96
C PRO A 94 -20.71 8.56 17.59
N ASN A 95 -21.93 8.16 17.98
CA ASN A 95 -22.95 9.13 18.42
C ASN A 95 -22.55 9.86 19.71
N GLU A 96 -22.89 11.14 19.84
CA GLU A 96 -22.46 11.96 20.98
C GLU A 96 -23.07 11.49 22.32
N LEU A 97 -22.24 11.38 23.36
CA LEU A 97 -22.66 11.26 24.75
C LEU A 97 -22.32 12.57 25.48
N GLY A 98 -23.34 13.16 26.12
CA GLY A 98 -23.16 14.34 26.97
C GLY A 98 -24.25 15.37 26.78
N SER A 99 -23.88 16.63 26.95
CA SER A 99 -24.82 17.75 27.03
C SER A 99 -24.20 19.04 26.46
N ARG A 100 -23.53 18.91 25.33
CA ARG A 100 -22.83 19.99 24.63
C ARG A 100 -23.65 21.27 24.52
N SER A 101 -24.94 21.16 24.17
CA SER A 101 -25.82 22.32 23.99
C SER A 101 -26.35 22.94 25.29
N GLU A 102 -26.12 22.30 26.44
CA GLU A 102 -26.65 22.71 27.74
C GLU A 102 -25.55 23.13 28.73
N GLY A 103 -24.28 22.93 28.35
CA GLY A 103 -23.14 23.31 29.19
C GLY A 103 -23.04 22.53 30.50
N LEU A 104 -23.63 21.33 30.58
CA LEU A 104 -23.50 20.47 31.77
C LEU A 104 -22.26 19.59 31.63
N ARG A 105 -21.58 19.31 32.75
CA ARG A 105 -20.34 18.52 32.77
C ARG A 105 -20.60 17.02 32.76
N LEU A 106 -19.70 16.28 32.14
CA LEU A 106 -19.52 14.86 32.43
C LEU A 106 -18.86 14.68 33.80
N GLU A 107 -19.35 13.74 34.59
CA GLU A 107 -18.82 13.39 35.92
C GLU A 107 -18.31 11.94 35.97
N GLY A 108 -18.80 11.09 35.08
CA GLY A 108 -18.38 9.69 34.99
C GLY A 108 -18.71 9.06 33.64
N LEU A 109 -17.99 7.99 33.29
CA LEU A 109 -18.10 7.28 32.01
C LEU A 109 -17.96 5.77 32.20
N ARG A 110 -18.60 5.04 31.29
CA ARG A 110 -18.44 3.60 31.05
C ARG A 110 -18.33 3.39 29.56
N ILE A 111 -17.30 2.69 29.14
CA ILE A 111 -16.97 2.46 27.73
C ILE A 111 -16.66 0.97 27.57
N GLU A 112 -17.32 0.32 26.61
CA GLU A 112 -17.09 -1.09 26.29
C GLU A 112 -17.17 -1.35 24.78
N LEU A 113 -16.47 -2.39 24.34
CA LEU A 113 -16.48 -2.81 22.95
C LEU A 113 -17.75 -3.61 22.63
N THR A 114 -18.16 -3.56 21.38
CA THR A 114 -19.30 -4.33 20.85
C THR A 114 -18.86 -5.13 19.61
N GLY A 115 -19.71 -6.06 19.15
CA GLY A 115 -19.41 -6.90 17.99
C GLY A 115 -18.52 -8.10 18.32
N ALA A 116 -17.77 -8.60 17.32
CA ALA A 116 -16.94 -9.80 17.43
C ALA A 116 -15.58 -9.53 18.09
N VAL A 117 -15.58 -9.19 19.39
CA VAL A 117 -14.36 -8.89 20.15
C VAL A 117 -13.58 -10.20 20.42
N PRO A 118 -12.31 -10.33 19.97
CA PRO A 118 -11.49 -11.51 20.23
C PRO A 118 -11.26 -11.76 21.73
N SER A 119 -11.07 -13.02 22.11
CA SER A 119 -10.67 -13.34 23.49
C SER A 119 -9.33 -12.68 23.83
N GLY A 120 -9.26 -12.01 24.99
CA GLY A 120 -8.08 -11.26 25.43
C GLY A 120 -7.97 -9.85 24.85
N ALA A 121 -8.86 -9.46 23.94
CA ALA A 121 -9.01 -8.08 23.49
C ALA A 121 -9.85 -7.25 24.48
N GLY A 122 -9.65 -5.93 24.47
CA GLY A 122 -10.41 -5.03 25.34
C GLY A 122 -10.16 -3.55 25.07
N ILE A 123 -10.89 -2.73 25.81
CA ILE A 123 -10.74 -1.28 25.85
C ILE A 123 -10.42 -0.84 27.28
N SER A 124 -9.47 0.08 27.41
CA SER A 124 -9.06 0.65 28.68
C SER A 124 -9.07 2.17 28.62
N TYR A 125 -9.40 2.80 29.73
CA TYR A 125 -9.52 4.26 29.79
C TYR A 125 -9.30 4.78 31.20
N GLU A 126 -8.85 6.02 31.28
CA GLU A 126 -8.71 6.75 32.53
C GLU A 126 -9.20 8.19 32.33
N VAL A 127 -9.69 8.79 33.41
CA VAL A 127 -10.20 10.16 33.41
C VAL A 127 -9.48 11.02 34.44
N HIS A 128 -9.20 12.28 34.07
CA HIS A 128 -8.74 13.32 34.97
C HIS A 128 -9.95 14.01 35.59
N VAL A 129 -10.10 13.93 36.90
CA VAL A 129 -11.23 14.49 37.65
C VAL A 129 -10.78 15.72 38.44
N GLN A 130 -11.62 16.75 38.45
CA GLN A 130 -11.43 17.96 39.24
C GLN A 130 -11.00 17.64 40.68
N ASN A 131 -9.95 18.31 41.15
CA ASN A 131 -9.38 18.19 42.51
C ASN A 131 -8.85 16.80 42.89
N LYS A 132 -8.93 15.79 42.00
CA LYS A 132 -8.45 14.43 42.26
C LYS A 132 -7.29 14.03 41.35
N GLY A 133 -7.24 14.57 40.13
CA GLY A 133 -6.26 14.17 39.14
C GLY A 133 -6.72 12.95 38.34
N TRP A 134 -5.76 12.24 37.75
CA TRP A 134 -6.00 10.98 37.04
C TRP A 134 -6.42 9.87 38.02
N MET A 135 -7.60 9.30 37.80
CA MET A 135 -8.27 8.35 38.71
C MET A 135 -7.82 6.89 38.56
N GLY A 136 -6.80 6.61 37.74
CA GLY A 136 -6.36 5.27 37.39
C GLY A 136 -7.16 4.66 36.24
N THR A 137 -6.56 3.66 35.60
CA THR A 137 -7.14 2.96 34.44
C THR A 137 -8.23 1.98 34.86
N VAL A 138 -9.36 2.03 34.16
CA VAL A 138 -10.44 1.05 34.21
C VAL A 138 -10.61 0.39 32.85
N GLN A 139 -11.37 -0.71 32.77
CA GLN A 139 -11.49 -1.51 31.55
C GLN A 139 -12.94 -1.92 31.30
N ASN A 140 -13.29 -2.16 30.03
CA ASN A 140 -14.46 -2.95 29.62
C ASN A 140 -15.75 -2.70 30.44
N GLY A 141 -16.30 -1.49 30.37
CA GLY A 141 -17.57 -1.12 31.01
C GLY A 141 -17.49 -0.67 32.48
N ASP A 142 -16.32 -0.81 33.12
CA ASP A 142 -16.08 -0.34 34.49
C ASP A 142 -16.28 1.18 34.65
N PHE A 143 -16.43 1.66 35.89
CA PHE A 143 -16.75 3.08 36.09
C PHE A 143 -15.49 3.93 36.16
N ALA A 144 -15.36 4.92 35.28
CA ALA A 144 -14.36 5.97 35.40
C ALA A 144 -15.02 7.28 35.86
N GLY A 145 -14.53 7.89 36.95
CA GLY A 145 -14.98 9.21 37.41
C GLY A 145 -15.60 9.20 38.81
N THR A 146 -16.62 10.03 39.02
CA THR A 146 -17.33 10.14 40.31
C THR A 146 -18.84 10.21 40.11
N THR A 147 -19.59 9.69 41.08
CA THR A 147 -21.05 9.81 41.13
C THR A 147 -21.44 10.56 42.40
N GLY A 148 -22.34 11.54 42.29
CA GLY A 148 -22.87 12.28 43.44
C GLY A 148 -21.89 13.24 44.15
N ALA A 149 -20.66 13.35 43.65
CA ALA A 149 -19.63 14.25 44.21
C ALA A 149 -19.63 15.64 43.56
N GLY A 150 -20.32 15.81 42.42
CA GLY A 150 -20.37 17.08 41.70
C GLY A 150 -19.05 17.49 41.04
N LEU A 151 -18.12 16.54 40.81
CA LEU A 151 -16.81 16.80 40.23
C LEU A 151 -16.80 16.52 38.73
N ARG A 152 -16.31 17.48 37.94
CA ARG A 152 -16.17 17.34 36.47
C ARG A 152 -15.04 16.39 36.09
N ILE A 153 -15.23 15.69 34.97
CA ILE A 153 -14.14 15.20 34.13
C ILE A 153 -13.55 16.38 33.36
N GLU A 154 -12.22 16.50 33.36
CA GLU A 154 -11.45 17.53 32.65
C GLU A 154 -10.70 16.95 31.45
N ALA A 155 -10.28 15.68 31.52
CA ALA A 155 -9.61 14.99 30.43
C ALA A 155 -9.82 13.46 30.47
N ILE A 156 -9.57 12.80 29.35
CA ILE A 156 -9.68 11.34 29.17
C ILE A 156 -8.57 10.82 28.25
N LYS A 157 -8.14 9.58 28.50
CA LYS A 157 -7.31 8.78 27.59
C LYS A 157 -7.98 7.42 27.39
N ILE A 158 -7.98 6.91 26.16
CA ILE A 158 -8.60 5.64 25.78
C ILE A 158 -7.62 4.83 24.92
N ASN A 159 -7.43 3.55 25.24
CA ASN A 159 -6.56 2.61 24.54
C ASN A 159 -7.29 1.31 24.23
N LEU A 160 -6.85 0.63 23.16
CA LEU A 160 -7.23 -0.76 22.88
C LEU A 160 -6.13 -1.71 23.31
N THR A 161 -6.53 -2.92 23.72
CA THR A 161 -5.64 -4.02 24.06
C THR A 161 -6.03 -5.23 23.23
N GLY A 162 -5.07 -5.98 22.69
CA GLY A 162 -5.35 -7.23 21.96
C GLY A 162 -6.15 -7.05 20.66
N LEU A 163 -6.17 -5.83 20.09
CA LEU A 163 -6.86 -5.49 18.84
C LEU A 163 -5.89 -4.93 17.81
N ASP A 164 -4.89 -5.73 17.45
CA ASP A 164 -4.04 -5.41 16.32
C ASP A 164 -4.90 -5.26 15.06
N GLY A 165 -4.71 -4.17 14.32
CA GLY A 165 -5.55 -3.86 13.16
C GLY A 165 -6.73 -2.94 13.46
N TYR A 166 -6.85 -2.39 14.67
CA TYR A 166 -7.86 -1.39 15.03
C TYR A 166 -7.26 -0.22 15.80
N GLU A 167 -7.89 0.94 15.68
CA GLU A 167 -7.60 2.14 16.46
C GLU A 167 -8.88 2.67 17.11
N VAL A 168 -8.73 3.29 18.29
CA VAL A 168 -9.82 4.02 18.94
C VAL A 168 -9.62 5.51 18.72
N TYR A 169 -10.60 6.14 18.09
CA TYR A 169 -10.66 7.58 17.88
C TYR A 169 -11.69 8.19 18.83
N TYR A 170 -11.34 9.32 19.44
CA TYR A 170 -12.25 10.05 20.32
C TYR A 170 -12.05 11.56 20.21
N ARG A 171 -13.14 12.30 20.38
CA ARG A 171 -13.18 13.76 20.34
C ARG A 171 -14.26 14.26 21.30
N GLY A 172 -14.22 15.53 21.65
CA GLY A 172 -15.18 16.05 22.63
C GLY A 172 -15.34 17.56 22.60
N HIS A 173 -16.30 18.03 23.39
CA HIS A 173 -16.55 19.45 23.60
C HIS A 173 -16.10 19.84 25.00
N VAL A 174 -15.27 20.87 25.09
CA VAL A 174 -14.76 21.41 26.35
C VAL A 174 -15.31 22.82 26.56
N GLN A 175 -15.74 23.09 27.79
CA GLN A 175 -16.20 24.41 28.22
C GLN A 175 -15.25 25.51 27.74
N ASN A 176 -15.80 26.57 27.13
CA ASN A 176 -15.09 27.76 26.65
C ASN A 176 -14.04 27.53 25.54
N LYS A 177 -13.61 26.29 25.28
CA LYS A 177 -12.75 25.94 24.14
C LYS A 177 -13.53 25.47 22.93
N GLY A 178 -14.71 24.92 23.15
CA GLY A 178 -15.52 24.34 22.10
C GLY A 178 -15.07 22.92 21.74
N ASN A 179 -15.13 22.62 20.45
CA ASN A 179 -14.82 21.31 19.90
C ASN A 179 -13.31 21.08 19.82
N ILE A 180 -12.84 19.99 20.42
CA ILE A 180 -11.43 19.59 20.38
C ILE A 180 -11.25 18.12 19.96
N PRO A 181 -10.12 17.80 19.30
CA PRO A 181 -9.12 18.74 18.79
C PRO A 181 -9.62 19.53 17.58
N ASP A 182 -9.13 20.76 17.42
CA ASP A 182 -9.27 21.53 16.19
C ASP A 182 -8.13 21.13 15.25
N VAL A 183 -8.47 20.56 14.09
CA VAL A 183 -7.53 20.15 13.04
C VAL A 183 -7.97 20.83 11.76
N ASP A 184 -7.15 21.75 11.26
CA ASP A 184 -7.42 22.52 10.03
C ASP A 184 -8.79 23.24 10.00
N ASN A 185 -9.20 23.84 11.14
CA ASN A 185 -10.51 24.47 11.35
C ASN A 185 -11.69 23.48 11.27
N THR A 186 -11.44 22.19 11.52
CA THR A 186 -12.46 21.14 11.59
C THR A 186 -12.37 20.39 12.91
N TRP A 187 -13.49 19.79 13.33
CA TRP A 187 -13.52 19.00 14.56
C TRP A 187 -12.85 17.64 14.34
N GLY A 188 -11.55 17.59 14.65
CA GLY A 188 -10.71 16.42 14.50
C GLY A 188 -10.90 15.38 15.61
N TRP A 189 -9.99 14.41 15.64
CA TRP A 189 -10.00 13.29 16.58
C TRP A 189 -8.61 13.12 17.19
N VAL A 190 -8.54 12.82 18.49
CA VAL A 190 -7.37 12.16 19.07
C VAL A 190 -7.53 10.65 18.97
N LYS A 191 -6.46 9.89 19.18
CA LYS A 191 -6.49 8.43 19.15
C LYS A 191 -5.51 7.78 20.12
N ASN A 192 -5.76 6.52 20.46
CA ASN A 192 -4.81 5.61 21.12
C ASN A 192 -3.98 6.25 22.26
N GLY A 193 -4.64 6.52 23.38
CA GLY A 193 -4.00 7.03 24.60
C GLY A 193 -3.64 8.51 24.59
N ALA A 194 -3.77 9.20 23.45
CA ALA A 194 -3.59 10.65 23.39
C ALA A 194 -4.64 11.38 24.23
N GLU A 195 -4.22 12.38 25.00
CA GLU A 195 -5.13 13.09 25.90
C GLU A 195 -6.19 13.90 25.13
N LEU A 196 -7.46 13.69 25.47
CA LEU A 196 -8.57 14.56 25.10
C LEU A 196 -9.02 15.34 26.32
N GLY A 197 -8.91 16.67 26.30
CA GLY A 197 -9.39 17.54 27.37
C GLY A 197 -8.39 18.60 27.78
N THR A 198 -8.46 19.00 29.05
CA THR A 198 -7.70 20.13 29.59
C THR A 198 -7.24 19.86 31.03
N THR A 199 -6.24 18.98 31.18
CA THR A 199 -5.58 18.77 32.47
C THR A 199 -5.01 20.09 33.00
N GLY A 200 -5.40 20.47 34.21
CA GLY A 200 -4.86 21.64 34.92
C GLY A 200 -5.46 23.00 34.54
N GLU A 201 -6.31 23.08 33.51
CA GLU A 201 -6.94 24.35 33.11
C GLU A 201 -8.29 24.62 33.76
N SER A 202 -8.79 23.67 34.57
CA SER A 202 -10.08 23.77 35.26
C SER A 202 -11.32 23.87 34.34
N LEU A 203 -11.22 23.42 33.10
CA LEU A 203 -12.34 23.36 32.16
C LEU A 203 -12.93 21.95 32.12
N ARG A 204 -14.26 21.84 31.95
CA ARG A 204 -14.98 20.56 31.95
C ARG A 204 -15.12 19.99 30.55
N LEU A 205 -15.08 18.67 30.45
CA LEU A 205 -15.60 17.95 29.31
C LEU A 205 -17.14 17.91 29.41
N GLU A 206 -17.82 18.36 28.35
CA GLU A 206 -19.29 18.45 28.29
C GLU A 206 -19.91 17.37 27.41
N SER A 207 -19.15 16.87 26.43
CA SER A 207 -19.53 15.74 25.60
C SER A 207 -18.33 15.01 25.02
N ILE A 208 -18.57 13.77 24.58
CA ILE A 208 -17.59 12.90 23.94
C ILE A 208 -18.24 12.07 22.82
N GLU A 209 -17.49 11.87 21.75
CA GLU A 209 -17.75 10.89 20.70
C GLU A 209 -16.57 9.91 20.64
N ILE A 210 -16.85 8.62 20.49
CA ILE A 210 -15.83 7.57 20.41
C ILE A 210 -16.20 6.64 19.25
N LYS A 211 -15.22 6.26 18.43
CA LYS A 211 -15.38 5.24 17.38
C LYS A 211 -14.20 4.29 17.35
N ILE A 212 -14.48 3.05 16.93
CA ILE A 212 -13.45 2.09 16.54
C ILE A 212 -13.29 2.18 15.03
N VAL A 213 -12.04 2.23 14.58
CA VAL A 213 -11.70 2.25 13.16
C VAL A 213 -10.78 1.09 12.89
N LYS A 214 -11.11 0.28 11.88
CA LYS A 214 -10.24 -0.80 11.39
C LYS A 214 -9.10 -0.18 10.58
N THR A 215 -7.86 -0.55 10.89
CA THR A 215 -6.69 -0.11 10.12
C THR A 215 -6.51 -1.03 8.92
N GLU A 216 -6.95 -0.56 7.77
CA GLU A 216 -6.85 -1.29 6.52
C GLU A 216 -5.74 -0.72 5.63
N THR A 217 -5.12 -1.59 4.83
CA THR A 217 -4.06 -1.20 3.90
C THR A 217 -4.41 -1.54 2.47
N TYR A 218 -3.92 -0.72 1.55
CA TYR A 218 -3.63 -1.15 0.19
C TYR A 218 -2.17 -1.63 0.17
N THR A 219 -1.94 -2.91 -0.11
CA THR A 219 -0.61 -3.50 -0.22
C THR A 219 -0.25 -3.77 -1.69
N ALA A 220 0.82 -3.17 -2.20
CA ALA A 220 1.34 -3.47 -3.54
C ALA A 220 2.52 -4.45 -3.43
N LEU A 221 2.45 -5.55 -4.18
CA LEU A 221 3.45 -6.61 -4.21
C LEU A 221 4.08 -6.71 -5.61
N GLY A 222 5.34 -7.15 -5.66
CA GLY A 222 5.97 -7.55 -6.91
C GLY A 222 7.33 -6.89 -7.14
N ASP A 223 7.57 -6.48 -8.38
CA ASP A 223 8.89 -6.05 -8.84
C ASP A 223 9.03 -4.53 -9.00
N SER A 224 9.89 -4.08 -9.92
CA SER A 224 10.14 -2.66 -10.19
C SER A 224 8.93 -1.90 -10.72
N ILE A 225 7.96 -2.60 -11.33
CA ILE A 225 6.72 -1.99 -11.81
C ILE A 225 5.85 -1.59 -10.63
N ALA A 226 5.67 -2.49 -9.65
CA ALA A 226 4.99 -2.20 -8.40
C ALA A 226 5.71 -1.11 -7.59
N TYR A 227 7.05 -1.11 -7.60
CA TYR A 227 7.86 -0.05 -6.99
C TYR A 227 7.61 1.34 -7.62
N GLY A 228 7.20 1.42 -8.89
CA GLY A 228 6.98 2.68 -9.61
C GLY A 228 8.25 3.22 -10.28
N MET A 229 9.15 2.34 -10.69
CA MET A 229 10.42 2.71 -11.33
C MET A 229 10.21 3.49 -12.64
N SER A 230 11.05 4.49 -12.90
CA SER A 230 11.01 5.38 -14.08
C SER A 230 9.79 6.32 -14.19
N ALA A 231 8.83 6.26 -13.25
CA ALA A 231 7.82 7.30 -13.09
C ALA A 231 8.39 8.55 -12.40
N THR A 232 7.76 9.70 -12.66
CA THR A 232 7.90 10.89 -11.79
C THR A 232 7.51 10.50 -10.35
N PRO A 233 8.25 10.96 -9.31
CA PRO A 233 7.90 10.63 -7.92
C PRO A 233 6.43 10.93 -7.59
N GLY A 234 5.72 9.92 -7.08
CA GLY A 234 4.29 10.00 -6.77
C GLY A 234 3.34 9.71 -7.95
N SER A 235 3.87 9.50 -9.16
CA SER A 235 3.09 9.18 -10.37
C SER A 235 3.20 7.71 -10.81
N GLY A 236 3.78 6.84 -9.98
CA GLY A 236 3.71 5.40 -10.20
C GLY A 236 2.28 4.89 -10.06
N TYR A 237 1.92 3.83 -10.79
CA TYR A 237 0.53 3.34 -10.83
C TYR A 237 -0.02 3.01 -9.43
N VAL A 238 0.84 2.52 -8.53
CA VAL A 238 0.47 2.23 -7.14
C VAL A 238 0.03 3.49 -6.40
N ASN A 239 0.74 4.61 -6.57
CA ASN A 239 0.38 5.88 -5.93
C ASN A 239 -0.91 6.47 -6.51
N LEU A 240 -1.06 6.42 -7.83
CA LEU A 240 -2.27 6.90 -8.52
C LEU A 240 -3.49 6.09 -8.07
N PHE A 241 -3.38 4.76 -8.10
CA PHE A 241 -4.45 3.87 -7.67
C PHE A 241 -4.79 4.05 -6.19
N TYR A 242 -3.79 4.26 -5.33
CA TYR A 242 -4.02 4.56 -3.91
C TYR A 242 -4.84 5.84 -3.71
N ASN A 243 -4.55 6.91 -4.44
CA ASN A 243 -5.28 8.17 -4.32
C ASN A 243 -6.75 8.01 -4.69
N ASP A 244 -7.04 7.24 -5.73
CA ASP A 244 -8.42 6.91 -6.11
C ASP A 244 -9.11 6.04 -5.05
N LEU A 245 -8.43 5.03 -4.52
CA LEU A 245 -8.96 4.21 -3.43
C LEU A 245 -9.31 5.05 -2.20
N LYS A 246 -8.47 6.04 -1.83
CA LYS A 246 -8.76 6.96 -0.71
C LYS A 246 -10.01 7.82 -0.94
N GLY A 247 -10.37 8.06 -2.20
CA GLY A 247 -11.57 8.82 -2.57
C GLY A 247 -12.88 8.04 -2.39
N ILE A 248 -12.81 6.73 -2.17
CA ILE A 248 -13.97 5.86 -1.97
C ILE A 248 -14.42 5.93 -0.50
N SER A 249 -15.73 6.06 -0.28
CA SER A 249 -16.32 6.05 1.07
C SER A 249 -15.92 4.76 1.81
N GLY A 250 -15.47 4.89 3.06
CA GLY A 250 -14.97 3.77 3.86
C GLY A 250 -13.47 3.46 3.68
N ASN A 251 -12.74 4.26 2.90
CA ASN A 251 -11.28 4.18 2.75
C ASN A 251 -10.57 5.45 3.25
N GLU A 252 -11.23 6.29 4.05
CA GLU A 252 -10.69 7.57 4.52
C GLU A 252 -9.36 7.37 5.27
N ASP A 253 -9.30 6.30 6.07
CA ASP A 253 -8.15 5.90 6.88
C ASP A 253 -7.27 4.82 6.21
N LEU A 254 -7.52 4.48 4.93
CA LEU A 254 -6.73 3.52 4.18
C LEU A 254 -5.28 4.00 4.04
N THR A 255 -4.32 3.12 4.32
CA THR A 255 -2.88 3.41 4.19
C THR A 255 -2.23 2.60 3.08
N LEU A 256 -1.20 3.14 2.42
CA LEU A 256 -0.45 2.45 1.39
C LEU A 256 0.78 1.75 1.98
N VAL A 257 0.95 0.46 1.66
CA VAL A 257 2.17 -0.31 1.91
C VAL A 257 2.69 -0.82 0.57
N ASN A 258 3.72 -0.17 0.02
CA ASN A 258 4.36 -0.63 -1.22
C ASN A 258 5.55 -1.54 -0.90
N LEU A 259 5.42 -2.82 -1.23
CA LEU A 259 6.43 -3.87 -1.03
C LEU A 259 7.05 -4.32 -2.36
N GLY A 260 6.88 -3.56 -3.45
CA GLY A 260 7.54 -3.83 -4.72
C GLY A 260 9.06 -3.75 -4.59
N VAL A 261 9.77 -4.79 -5.04
CA VAL A 261 11.24 -4.86 -4.98
C VAL A 261 11.81 -5.00 -6.39
N PRO A 262 12.50 -3.97 -6.91
CA PRO A 262 13.14 -4.05 -8.22
C PRO A 262 14.01 -5.30 -8.39
N GLY A 263 13.83 -5.99 -9.52
CA GLY A 263 14.59 -7.21 -9.87
C GLY A 263 13.96 -8.53 -9.38
N TYR A 264 12.90 -8.50 -8.57
CA TYR A 264 12.20 -9.72 -8.16
C TYR A 264 11.62 -10.47 -9.36
N ALA A 265 11.94 -11.75 -9.48
CA ALA A 265 11.16 -12.71 -10.25
C ALA A 265 10.14 -13.41 -9.31
N SER A 266 9.31 -14.29 -9.87
CA SER A 266 8.26 -14.98 -9.11
C SER A 266 8.78 -15.71 -7.86
N SER A 267 9.95 -16.33 -7.94
CA SER A 267 10.51 -17.12 -6.83
C SER A 267 10.93 -16.24 -5.65
N GLN A 268 11.47 -15.05 -5.89
CA GLN A 268 11.79 -14.09 -4.83
C GLN A 268 10.53 -13.54 -4.17
N LEU A 269 9.49 -13.22 -4.96
CA LEU A 269 8.21 -12.79 -4.37
C LEU A 269 7.59 -13.90 -3.51
N LEU A 270 7.58 -15.14 -4.01
CA LEU A 270 7.08 -16.28 -3.24
C LEU A 270 7.87 -16.45 -1.92
N ASN A 271 9.19 -16.33 -1.98
CA ASN A 271 10.03 -16.41 -0.79
C ASN A 271 9.71 -15.28 0.21
N GLN A 272 9.53 -14.05 -0.24
CA GLN A 272 9.13 -12.91 0.60
C GLN A 272 7.79 -13.19 1.28
N LEU A 273 6.79 -13.65 0.53
CA LEU A 273 5.45 -13.95 1.07
C LEU A 273 5.48 -15.05 2.15
N GLN A 274 6.38 -16.01 2.02
CA GLN A 274 6.48 -17.14 2.95
C GLN A 274 7.33 -16.85 4.18
N ASN A 275 8.31 -15.93 4.08
CA ASN A 275 9.37 -15.84 5.08
C ASN A 275 9.60 -14.44 5.67
N ASP A 276 9.13 -13.36 5.04
CA ASP A 276 9.32 -12.01 5.57
C ASP A 276 8.21 -11.63 6.57
N PRO A 277 8.51 -11.48 7.88
CA PRO A 277 7.52 -11.12 8.88
C PRO A 277 6.84 -9.78 8.62
N ALA A 278 7.55 -8.82 8.00
CA ALA A 278 6.99 -7.52 7.70
C ALA A 278 5.91 -7.60 6.59
N THR A 279 6.18 -8.39 5.55
CA THR A 279 5.21 -8.68 4.48
C THR A 279 3.99 -9.42 5.03
N ILE A 280 4.20 -10.44 5.87
CA ILE A 280 3.11 -11.20 6.49
C ILE A 280 2.21 -10.28 7.35
N ALA A 281 2.81 -9.40 8.16
CA ALA A 281 2.08 -8.45 8.99
C ALA A 281 1.36 -7.35 8.19
N ALA A 282 1.89 -6.96 7.03
CA ALA A 282 1.21 -6.04 6.13
C ALA A 282 -0.01 -6.69 5.48
N LEU A 283 0.13 -7.93 4.99
CA LEU A 283 -0.93 -8.65 4.31
C LEU A 283 -2.11 -8.98 5.21
N SER A 284 -1.89 -9.28 6.50
CA SER A 284 -3.00 -9.52 7.43
C SER A 284 -3.94 -8.31 7.59
N LYS A 285 -3.47 -7.10 7.25
CA LYS A 285 -4.25 -5.85 7.26
C LYS A 285 -4.71 -5.41 5.87
N ALA A 286 -4.38 -6.15 4.82
CA ALA A 286 -4.69 -5.75 3.46
C ALA A 286 -6.20 -5.82 3.21
N LYS A 287 -6.77 -4.73 2.71
CA LYS A 287 -8.11 -4.67 2.11
C LYS A 287 -8.02 -4.80 0.60
N VAL A 288 -6.99 -4.19 0.02
CA VAL A 288 -6.71 -4.25 -1.42
C VAL A 288 -5.27 -4.71 -1.62
N ILE A 289 -5.05 -5.59 -2.58
CA ILE A 289 -3.73 -6.06 -2.98
C ILE A 289 -3.57 -5.89 -4.49
N THR A 290 -2.45 -5.31 -4.93
CA THR A 290 -2.04 -5.40 -6.34
C THR A 290 -0.77 -6.21 -6.48
N VAL A 291 -0.65 -6.97 -7.57
CA VAL A 291 0.54 -7.78 -7.86
C VAL A 291 1.05 -7.47 -9.27
N SER A 292 2.34 -7.17 -9.39
CA SER A 292 3.04 -7.06 -10.68
C SER A 292 4.39 -7.77 -10.60
N VAL A 293 4.46 -8.98 -11.16
CA VAL A 293 5.68 -9.81 -11.15
C VAL A 293 5.68 -10.71 -12.39
N GLY A 294 6.87 -11.11 -12.85
CA GLY A 294 7.06 -12.05 -13.95
C GLY A 294 7.96 -11.53 -15.06
N GLY A 295 8.13 -10.20 -15.18
CA GLY A 295 9.03 -9.61 -16.17
C GLY A 295 10.47 -10.09 -15.99
N ASN A 296 10.92 -10.22 -14.74
CA ASN A 296 12.28 -10.71 -14.42
C ASN A 296 12.45 -12.22 -14.65
N ASN A 297 11.36 -13.01 -14.74
CA ASN A 297 11.46 -14.39 -15.21
C ASN A 297 11.90 -14.46 -16.68
N ILE A 298 11.73 -13.39 -17.45
CA ILE A 298 12.15 -13.30 -18.85
C ILE A 298 13.47 -12.53 -18.95
N LEU A 299 13.56 -11.35 -18.32
CA LEU A 299 14.69 -10.45 -18.51
C LEU A 299 15.99 -10.97 -17.90
N ALA A 300 15.94 -11.58 -16.70
CA ALA A 300 17.14 -12.09 -16.04
C ALA A 300 17.87 -13.19 -16.85
N PRO A 301 17.22 -14.25 -17.35
CA PRO A 301 17.89 -15.25 -18.17
C PRO A 301 18.39 -14.71 -19.52
N VAL A 302 17.73 -13.70 -20.09
CA VAL A 302 18.23 -13.00 -21.28
C VAL A 302 19.55 -12.30 -20.98
N ILE A 303 19.59 -11.47 -19.93
CA ILE A 303 20.80 -10.74 -19.55
C ILE A 303 21.94 -11.69 -19.19
N ALA A 304 21.67 -12.76 -18.43
CA ALA A 304 22.67 -13.77 -18.08
C ALA A 304 23.24 -14.47 -19.33
N SER A 305 22.38 -14.81 -20.29
CA SER A 305 22.82 -15.45 -21.55
C SER A 305 23.63 -14.50 -22.43
N LEU A 306 23.27 -13.21 -22.48
CA LEU A 306 24.04 -12.19 -23.18
C LEU A 306 25.39 -11.92 -22.51
N ALA A 307 25.46 -11.92 -21.17
CA ALA A 307 26.72 -11.81 -20.45
C ALA A 307 27.70 -12.90 -20.89
N VAL A 308 27.24 -14.15 -20.99
CA VAL A 308 28.04 -15.27 -21.49
C VAL A 308 28.44 -15.07 -22.95
N ALA A 309 27.48 -14.70 -23.82
CA ALA A 309 27.74 -14.53 -25.25
C ALA A 309 28.76 -13.43 -25.55
N PHE A 310 28.73 -12.33 -24.79
CA PHE A 310 29.68 -11.21 -24.89
C PHE A 310 30.91 -11.35 -23.98
N GLN A 311 31.06 -12.46 -23.25
CA GLN A 311 32.18 -12.74 -22.34
C GLN A 311 32.34 -11.66 -21.26
N LEU A 312 31.23 -11.19 -20.71
CA LEU A 312 31.16 -10.19 -19.66
C LEU A 312 30.98 -10.85 -18.29
N ASP A 313 31.56 -10.23 -17.25
CA ASP A 313 31.34 -10.63 -15.87
C ASP A 313 30.05 -10.00 -15.32
N PRO A 314 28.97 -10.77 -15.08
CA PRO A 314 27.72 -10.23 -14.55
C PRO A 314 27.83 -9.71 -13.11
N ALA A 315 28.91 -10.05 -12.37
CA ALA A 315 29.17 -9.51 -11.05
C ALA A 315 29.94 -8.18 -11.08
N SER A 316 30.39 -7.73 -12.26
CA SER A 316 31.12 -6.48 -12.38
C SER A 316 30.23 -5.27 -12.05
N PRO A 317 30.72 -4.28 -11.27
CA PRO A 317 29.98 -3.04 -11.03
C PRO A 317 29.82 -2.19 -12.31
N THR A 318 30.56 -2.50 -13.38
CA THR A 318 30.40 -1.86 -14.70
C THR A 318 29.60 -2.71 -15.68
N PHE A 319 29.10 -3.87 -15.27
CA PHE A 319 28.48 -4.84 -16.18
C PHE A 319 27.38 -4.22 -17.08
N ALA A 320 26.50 -3.39 -16.52
CA ALA A 320 25.46 -2.71 -17.30
C ALA A 320 26.05 -1.79 -18.38
N ALA A 321 27.13 -1.07 -18.07
CA ALA A 321 27.83 -0.21 -19.01
C ALA A 321 28.53 -1.03 -20.09
N ASP A 322 29.19 -2.11 -19.69
CA ASP A 322 29.94 -2.98 -20.58
C ASP A 322 29.02 -3.73 -21.54
N LEU A 323 27.86 -4.21 -21.05
CA LEU A 323 26.83 -4.82 -21.87
C LEU A 323 26.23 -3.81 -22.86
N ALA A 324 25.88 -2.61 -22.40
CA ALA A 324 25.37 -1.56 -23.29
C ALA A 324 26.40 -1.20 -24.38
N ALA A 325 27.68 -1.09 -24.01
CA ALA A 325 28.76 -0.83 -24.97
C ALA A 325 28.92 -1.99 -25.97
N ALA A 326 28.89 -3.24 -25.50
CA ALA A 326 29.00 -4.44 -26.33
C ALA A 326 27.87 -4.55 -27.37
N LEU A 327 26.64 -4.23 -26.95
CA LEU A 327 25.46 -4.25 -27.83
C LEU A 327 25.50 -3.24 -28.98
N THR A 328 26.31 -2.19 -28.86
CA THR A 328 26.50 -1.17 -29.91
C THR A 328 27.64 -1.49 -30.89
N GLN A 329 28.45 -2.53 -30.63
CA GLN A 329 29.60 -2.84 -31.49
C GLN A 329 29.17 -3.49 -32.81
N PRO A 330 29.88 -3.24 -33.93
CA PRO A 330 29.71 -4.02 -35.15
C PRO A 330 29.85 -5.52 -34.88
N GLY A 331 28.91 -6.33 -35.38
CA GLY A 331 28.88 -7.78 -35.15
C GLY A 331 28.10 -8.23 -33.90
N ALA A 332 27.62 -7.32 -33.06
CA ALA A 332 26.79 -7.66 -31.90
C ALA A 332 25.54 -8.47 -32.31
N GLN A 333 24.92 -8.13 -33.44
CA GLN A 333 23.75 -8.83 -33.99
C GLN A 333 24.02 -10.30 -34.31
N ASP A 334 25.20 -10.63 -34.82
CA ASP A 334 25.59 -12.02 -35.11
C ASP A 334 25.79 -12.81 -33.81
N ILE A 335 26.39 -12.18 -32.79
CA ILE A 335 26.56 -12.77 -31.45
C ILE A 335 25.21 -13.05 -30.80
N ILE A 336 24.28 -12.09 -30.85
CA ILE A 336 22.92 -12.26 -30.32
C ILE A 336 22.20 -13.39 -31.06
N THR A 337 22.25 -13.38 -32.40
CA THR A 337 21.62 -14.40 -33.24
C THR A 337 22.14 -15.80 -32.90
N ALA A 338 23.45 -15.94 -32.71
CA ALA A 338 24.07 -17.20 -32.29
C ALA A 338 23.66 -17.63 -30.87
N ALA A 339 23.38 -16.67 -29.97
CA ALA A 339 22.94 -16.93 -28.61
C ALA A 339 21.43 -17.23 -28.47
N LEU A 340 20.60 -16.91 -29.48
CA LEU A 340 19.14 -17.06 -29.42
C LEU A 340 18.67 -18.46 -28.94
N PRO A 341 19.23 -19.60 -29.40
CA PRO A 341 18.79 -20.91 -28.90
C PRO A 341 19.03 -21.11 -27.40
N THR A 342 20.15 -20.62 -26.88
CA THR A 342 20.45 -20.68 -25.44
C THR A 342 19.56 -19.74 -24.65
N ILE A 343 19.36 -18.51 -25.15
CA ILE A 343 18.42 -17.53 -24.57
C ILE A 343 17.02 -18.14 -24.47
N GLN A 344 16.51 -18.71 -25.57
CA GLN A 344 15.20 -19.34 -25.63
C GLN A 344 15.07 -20.47 -24.59
N THR A 345 16.08 -21.34 -24.49
CA THR A 345 16.09 -22.45 -23.53
C THR A 345 16.00 -21.95 -22.08
N ASN A 346 16.82 -20.96 -21.74
CA ASN A 346 16.88 -20.41 -20.38
C ASN A 346 15.59 -19.62 -20.02
N VAL A 347 15.05 -18.85 -20.97
CA VAL A 347 13.76 -18.15 -20.79
C VAL A 347 12.63 -19.15 -20.61
N THR A 348 12.54 -20.20 -21.43
CA THR A 348 11.50 -21.24 -21.30
C THR A 348 11.56 -21.92 -19.93
N ALA A 349 12.76 -22.23 -19.41
CA ALA A 349 12.90 -22.81 -18.08
C ALA A 349 12.40 -21.86 -16.97
N SER A 350 12.76 -20.58 -17.05
CA SER A 350 12.36 -19.56 -16.06
C SER A 350 10.87 -19.18 -16.13
N VAL A 351 10.26 -19.20 -17.31
CA VAL A 351 8.80 -19.07 -17.50
C VAL A 351 8.06 -20.30 -16.97
N THR A 352 8.65 -21.50 -17.10
CA THR A 352 8.10 -22.71 -16.48
C THR A 352 8.11 -22.59 -14.94
N GLN A 353 9.16 -22.00 -14.38
CA GLN A 353 9.22 -21.69 -12.94
C GLN A 353 8.11 -20.73 -12.53
N PHE A 354 7.83 -19.67 -13.32
CA PHE A 354 6.69 -18.78 -13.06
C PHE A 354 5.37 -19.57 -12.97
N GLY A 355 5.14 -20.51 -13.88
CA GLY A 355 3.95 -21.37 -13.86
C GLY A 355 3.83 -22.24 -12.60
N THR A 356 4.94 -22.54 -11.93
CA THR A 356 4.99 -23.29 -10.66
C THR A 356 4.78 -22.36 -9.46
N ASP A 357 5.44 -21.21 -9.46
CA ASP A 357 5.38 -20.24 -8.36
C ASP A 357 4.02 -19.54 -8.28
N TRP A 358 3.43 -19.19 -9.42
CA TRP A 358 2.26 -18.33 -9.47
C TRP A 358 1.05 -18.87 -8.69
N PRO A 359 0.64 -20.15 -8.83
CA PRO A 359 -0.42 -20.71 -7.98
C PRO A 359 -0.10 -20.66 -6.49
N GLN A 360 1.18 -20.83 -6.10
CA GLN A 360 1.61 -20.78 -4.71
C GLN A 360 1.57 -19.35 -4.17
N ILE A 361 2.02 -18.36 -4.95
CA ILE A 361 1.91 -16.92 -4.63
C ILE A 361 0.45 -16.56 -4.35
N VAL A 362 -0.46 -16.92 -5.26
CA VAL A 362 -1.89 -16.63 -5.13
C VAL A 362 -2.48 -17.31 -3.90
N ALA A 363 -2.15 -18.59 -3.67
CA ALA A 363 -2.61 -19.32 -2.49
C ALA A 363 -2.12 -18.68 -1.18
N THR A 364 -0.83 -18.34 -1.09
CA THR A 364 -0.24 -17.70 0.08
C THR A 364 -0.88 -16.34 0.35
N ILE A 365 -1.08 -15.50 -0.67
CA ILE A 365 -1.76 -14.20 -0.51
C ILE A 365 -3.17 -14.40 0.06
N LYS A 366 -3.96 -15.33 -0.49
CA LYS A 366 -5.33 -15.59 -0.01
C LYS A 366 -5.37 -16.18 1.40
N THR A 367 -4.37 -16.97 1.79
CA THR A 367 -4.26 -17.45 3.17
C THR A 367 -3.94 -16.32 4.14
N LEU A 368 -3.04 -15.42 3.76
CA LEU A 368 -2.60 -14.31 4.63
C LEU A 368 -3.63 -13.16 4.68
N ALA A 369 -4.40 -12.97 3.61
CA ALA A 369 -5.34 -11.87 3.44
C ALA A 369 -6.67 -12.35 2.81
N PRO A 370 -7.41 -13.25 3.45
CA PRO A 370 -8.64 -13.82 2.89
C PRO A 370 -9.74 -12.78 2.62
N GLN A 371 -9.68 -11.63 3.29
CA GLN A 371 -10.59 -10.50 3.12
C GLN A 371 -10.20 -9.56 1.97
N ALA A 372 -8.97 -9.67 1.47
CA ALA A 372 -8.44 -8.68 0.55
C ALA A 372 -8.98 -8.95 -0.86
N ASP A 373 -9.38 -7.88 -1.52
CA ASP A 373 -9.54 -7.97 -2.96
C ASP A 373 -8.19 -7.86 -3.67
N ILE A 374 -7.99 -8.68 -4.70
CA ILE A 374 -6.70 -8.83 -5.38
C ILE A 374 -6.85 -8.43 -6.85
N VAL A 375 -5.95 -7.57 -7.35
CA VAL A 375 -5.74 -7.32 -8.79
C VAL A 375 -4.34 -7.69 -9.22
N VAL A 376 -4.25 -8.41 -10.32
CA VAL A 376 -2.99 -8.83 -10.91
C VAL A 376 -2.79 -8.12 -12.24
N THR A 377 -1.57 -7.64 -12.45
CA THR A 377 -1.14 -6.96 -13.67
C THR A 377 -0.60 -7.95 -14.68
N THR A 378 -1.12 -7.95 -15.91
CA THR A 378 -0.49 -8.70 -17.01
C THR A 378 0.82 -8.02 -17.44
N LEU A 379 1.78 -8.81 -17.93
CA LEU A 379 3.03 -8.28 -18.49
C LEU A 379 2.74 -7.64 -19.84
N TYR A 380 3.23 -6.41 -20.06
CA TYR A 380 3.30 -5.80 -21.38
C TYR A 380 4.60 -6.19 -22.09
N ASP A 381 4.66 -6.00 -23.41
CA ASP A 381 5.89 -6.15 -24.17
C ASP A 381 6.60 -4.79 -24.34
N PRO A 382 7.80 -4.60 -23.76
CA PRO A 382 8.58 -3.39 -23.97
C PRO A 382 9.29 -3.36 -25.33
N ILE A 383 9.29 -4.47 -26.07
CA ILE A 383 10.11 -4.67 -27.27
C ILE A 383 9.27 -4.50 -28.54
N SER A 384 9.86 -3.92 -29.59
CA SER A 384 9.21 -3.81 -30.89
C SER A 384 9.24 -5.14 -31.64
N SER A 385 8.23 -5.42 -32.47
CA SER A 385 8.23 -6.58 -33.36
C SER A 385 9.39 -6.62 -34.36
N GLN A 386 10.11 -5.52 -34.53
CA GLN A 386 11.31 -5.42 -35.36
C GLN A 386 12.60 -5.75 -34.60
N ASP A 387 12.56 -5.97 -33.28
CA ASP A 387 13.76 -6.26 -32.49
C ASP A 387 14.09 -7.76 -32.52
N PRO A 388 15.39 -8.14 -32.54
CA PRO A 388 15.83 -9.54 -32.62
C PRO A 388 15.32 -10.43 -31.46
N LEU A 389 15.11 -9.85 -30.28
CA LEU A 389 14.67 -10.56 -29.09
C LEU A 389 13.15 -10.73 -29.02
N PHE A 390 12.37 -10.07 -29.89
CA PHE A 390 10.92 -10.15 -29.89
C PHE A 390 10.41 -11.59 -30.00
N ALA A 391 11.05 -12.41 -30.85
CA ALA A 391 10.71 -13.82 -31.04
C ALA A 391 10.85 -14.69 -29.78
N VAL A 392 11.60 -14.22 -28.78
CA VAL A 392 11.72 -14.89 -27.47
C VAL A 392 10.80 -14.25 -26.44
N PHE A 393 10.73 -12.92 -26.40
CA PHE A 393 9.98 -12.16 -25.39
C PHE A 393 8.48 -12.35 -25.52
N ASP A 394 7.91 -12.13 -26.71
CA ASP A 394 6.46 -12.14 -26.90
C ASP A 394 5.84 -13.51 -26.55
N PRO A 395 6.36 -14.67 -27.02
CA PRO A 395 5.83 -15.97 -26.61
C PRO A 395 5.94 -16.23 -25.10
N ALA A 396 7.02 -15.77 -24.46
CA ALA A 396 7.22 -15.90 -23.03
C ALA A 396 6.23 -15.04 -22.23
N ILE A 397 6.03 -13.78 -22.65
CA ILE A 397 5.03 -12.85 -22.10
C ILE A 397 3.63 -13.44 -22.22
N GLN A 398 3.26 -13.94 -23.39
CA GLN A 398 1.95 -14.56 -23.62
C GLN A 398 1.75 -15.82 -22.77
N THR A 399 2.80 -16.62 -22.55
CA THR A 399 2.74 -17.79 -21.67
C THR A 399 2.46 -17.36 -20.22
N ILE A 400 3.20 -16.38 -19.70
CA ILE A 400 2.96 -15.83 -18.35
C ILE A 400 1.56 -15.22 -18.23
N ASN A 401 1.14 -14.42 -19.21
CA ASN A 401 -0.16 -13.78 -19.22
C ASN A 401 -1.31 -14.79 -19.29
N THR A 402 -1.12 -15.92 -19.96
CA THR A 402 -2.10 -17.02 -19.97
C THR A 402 -2.27 -17.60 -18.56
N VAL A 403 -1.17 -17.80 -17.82
CA VAL A 403 -1.21 -18.25 -16.42
C VAL A 403 -1.91 -17.21 -15.53
N ILE A 404 -1.57 -15.93 -15.67
CA ILE A 404 -2.22 -14.83 -14.94
C ILE A 404 -3.72 -14.76 -15.26
N LYS A 405 -4.13 -14.96 -16.51
CA LYS A 405 -5.54 -14.88 -16.95
C LYS A 405 -6.35 -16.15 -16.64
N THR A 406 -5.85 -17.07 -15.81
CA THR A 406 -6.57 -18.29 -15.43
C THR A 406 -7.97 -17.94 -14.87
N PRO A 407 -9.07 -18.40 -15.50
CA PRO A 407 -10.41 -18.10 -15.03
C PRO A 407 -10.68 -18.66 -13.63
N GLY A 408 -11.45 -17.93 -12.82
CA GLY A 408 -11.81 -18.38 -11.48
C GLY A 408 -10.64 -18.44 -10.49
N ALA A 409 -9.49 -17.84 -10.82
CA ALA A 409 -8.33 -17.78 -9.93
C ALA A 409 -8.55 -16.91 -8.68
N GLY A 410 -9.73 -16.32 -8.51
CA GLY A 410 -10.15 -15.52 -7.34
C GLY A 410 -9.35 -14.24 -7.15
N TYR A 411 -8.99 -13.61 -8.26
CA TYR A 411 -8.49 -12.24 -8.35
C TYR A 411 -8.97 -11.63 -9.67
N LYS A 412 -8.95 -10.30 -9.75
CA LYS A 412 -9.25 -9.54 -10.97
C LYS A 412 -7.96 -9.29 -11.75
N VAL A 413 -8.08 -9.06 -13.06
CA VAL A 413 -6.91 -8.86 -13.93
C VAL A 413 -6.94 -7.47 -14.55
N ALA A 414 -5.89 -6.70 -14.30
CA ALA A 414 -5.59 -5.47 -15.04
C ALA A 414 -4.88 -5.86 -16.34
N ASP A 415 -5.60 -5.80 -17.48
CA ASP A 415 -5.08 -6.22 -18.79
C ASP A 415 -4.19 -5.16 -19.47
N VAL A 416 -3.02 -4.95 -18.88
CA VAL A 416 -2.01 -3.99 -19.34
C VAL A 416 -1.42 -4.39 -20.68
N TYR A 417 -1.23 -5.69 -20.95
CA TYR A 417 -0.74 -6.18 -22.24
C TYR A 417 -1.55 -5.62 -23.41
N THR A 418 -2.87 -5.80 -23.38
CA THR A 418 -3.76 -5.32 -24.43
C THR A 418 -3.78 -3.79 -24.48
N ALA A 419 -3.80 -3.11 -23.34
CA ALA A 419 -3.81 -1.65 -23.27
C ALA A 419 -2.55 -1.04 -23.91
N PHE A 420 -1.37 -1.59 -23.62
CA PHE A 420 -0.11 -1.14 -24.22
C PHE A 420 -0.08 -1.40 -25.72
N ALA A 421 -0.50 -2.59 -26.16
CA ALA A 421 -0.49 -2.97 -27.57
C ALA A 421 -1.46 -2.12 -28.43
N THR A 422 -2.54 -1.60 -27.84
CA THR A 422 -3.58 -0.85 -28.55
C THR A 422 -3.50 0.66 -28.35
N TYR A 423 -2.54 1.15 -27.55
CA TYR A 423 -2.36 2.55 -27.23
C TYR A 423 -2.18 3.42 -28.49
N GLN A 424 -2.99 4.47 -28.61
CA GLN A 424 -2.98 5.41 -29.74
C GLN A 424 -2.49 6.82 -29.35
N GLY A 425 -1.99 7.01 -28.13
CA GLY A 425 -1.49 8.31 -27.69
C GLY A 425 -0.10 8.62 -28.23
N SER A 426 0.34 9.87 -28.04
CA SER A 426 1.62 10.36 -28.57
C SER A 426 2.82 10.14 -27.65
N GLU A 427 2.57 9.90 -26.36
CA GLU A 427 3.64 9.74 -25.37
C GLU A 427 4.18 8.31 -25.37
N PRO A 428 5.49 8.09 -25.35
CA PRO A 428 6.05 6.74 -25.27
C PRO A 428 5.67 6.11 -23.92
N LEU A 429 5.06 4.93 -23.95
CA LEU A 429 4.71 4.17 -22.74
C LEU A 429 5.92 3.49 -22.11
N VAL A 430 6.93 3.17 -22.91
CA VAL A 430 8.22 2.61 -22.51
C VAL A 430 9.32 3.32 -23.27
N ASN A 431 10.51 3.42 -22.68
CA ASN A 431 11.66 4.06 -23.34
C ASN A 431 12.61 3.05 -24.01
N PHE A 432 12.29 1.75 -24.00
CA PHE A 432 13.12 0.70 -24.57
C PHE A 432 13.29 0.90 -26.07
N ASN A 433 14.54 0.91 -26.52
CA ASN A 433 14.89 0.92 -27.92
C ASN A 433 16.29 0.31 -28.09
N TRP A 434 16.32 -0.89 -28.64
CA TRP A 434 17.52 -1.66 -28.88
C TRP A 434 18.53 -0.93 -29.80
N TYR A 435 18.04 -0.41 -30.92
CA TYR A 435 18.87 0.16 -32.00
C TYR A 435 19.63 1.42 -31.61
N ILE A 436 19.15 2.16 -30.61
CA ILE A 436 19.81 3.36 -30.09
C ILE A 436 20.43 3.13 -28.71
N GLY A 437 20.46 1.89 -28.22
CA GLY A 437 21.09 1.49 -26.96
C GLY A 437 20.33 1.91 -25.71
N ASN A 438 19.02 2.19 -25.79
CA ASN A 438 18.21 2.45 -24.60
C ASN A 438 17.56 1.15 -24.13
N LEU A 439 18.07 0.58 -23.05
CA LEU A 439 17.67 -0.76 -22.59
C LEU A 439 16.74 -0.73 -21.38
N ASP A 440 16.10 0.41 -21.11
CA ASP A 440 15.15 0.57 -20.00
C ASP A 440 13.76 0.02 -20.38
N PRO A 441 13.34 -1.15 -19.86
CA PRO A 441 12.04 -1.74 -20.19
C PRO A 441 10.89 -1.13 -19.35
N HIS A 442 11.20 -0.27 -18.37
CA HIS A 442 10.20 0.21 -17.43
C HIS A 442 9.21 1.17 -18.10
N PRO A 443 7.97 1.24 -17.59
CA PRO A 443 7.00 2.18 -18.08
C PRO A 443 7.47 3.60 -17.77
N THR A 444 7.21 4.52 -18.69
CA THR A 444 7.33 5.94 -18.41
C THR A 444 6.22 6.38 -17.45
N THR A 445 6.20 7.65 -17.06
CA THR A 445 5.04 8.23 -16.35
C THR A 445 3.73 8.00 -17.11
N ALA A 446 3.72 8.10 -18.45
CA ALA A 446 2.54 7.81 -19.27
C ALA A 446 2.19 6.30 -19.28
N GLY A 447 3.21 5.43 -19.27
CA GLY A 447 3.03 3.99 -19.10
C GLY A 447 2.39 3.63 -17.75
N HIS A 448 2.88 4.23 -16.66
CA HIS A 448 2.31 4.04 -15.32
C HIS A 448 0.87 4.56 -15.20
N GLU A 449 0.55 5.69 -15.83
CA GLU A 449 -0.82 6.19 -15.93
C GLU A 449 -1.72 5.15 -16.62
N LEU A 450 -1.29 4.58 -17.76
CA LEU A 450 -2.07 3.57 -18.46
C LEU A 450 -2.24 2.29 -17.64
N ILE A 451 -1.20 1.83 -16.94
CA ILE A 451 -1.30 0.70 -16.00
C ILE A 451 -2.37 1.00 -14.94
N TYR A 452 -2.33 2.18 -14.35
CA TYR A 452 -3.31 2.61 -13.36
C TYR A 452 -4.75 2.57 -13.92
N GLN A 453 -4.98 3.05 -15.14
CA GLN A 453 -6.30 2.95 -15.80
C GLN A 453 -6.75 1.49 -15.98
N CYS A 454 -5.84 0.56 -16.27
CA CYS A 454 -6.17 -0.86 -16.30
C CYS A 454 -6.62 -1.40 -14.93
N HIS A 455 -6.04 -0.91 -13.83
CA HIS A 455 -6.45 -1.29 -12.47
C HIS A 455 -7.83 -0.74 -12.11
N LEU A 456 -8.16 0.49 -12.52
CA LEU A 456 -9.53 1.03 -12.38
C LEU A 456 -10.54 0.17 -13.14
N ASN A 457 -10.23 -0.17 -14.39
CA ASN A 457 -11.10 -0.96 -15.27
C ASN A 457 -11.26 -2.43 -14.82
N ALA A 458 -10.35 -2.95 -13.99
CA ALA A 458 -10.48 -4.29 -13.43
C ALA A 458 -11.68 -4.42 -12.46
N GLY A 459 -12.25 -3.28 -12.01
CA GLY A 459 -13.59 -3.21 -11.40
C GLY A 459 -13.58 -3.23 -9.88
N PHE A 460 -13.01 -2.20 -9.24
CA PHE A 460 -13.05 -2.00 -7.79
C PHE A 460 -14.09 -1.00 -7.29
N ILE A 461 -14.62 -0.20 -8.20
CA ILE A 461 -15.42 0.97 -7.91
C ILE A 461 -16.84 0.61 -8.31
N ASP A 462 -17.58 0.02 -7.37
CA ASP A 462 -19.04 -0.03 -7.39
C ASP A 462 -19.60 0.90 -6.30
#